data_AF-A0A950JBP7-F1
#
_entry.id   AF-A0A950JBP7-F1
#
_cell.length_a   1.000
_cell.length_b   1.000
_cell.length_c   1.000
_cell.angle_alpha   90.00
_cell.angle_beta   90.00
_cell.angle_gamma   90.00
#
_symmetry.space_group_name_H-M   'P 1'
#
loop_
_entity.id
_entity.type
_entity.pdbx_description
1 polymer ?
#
loop_
_entity_poly.entity_id
_entity_poly.type
_entity_poly.pdbx_seq_one_letter_code
_entity_poly.pdbx_strand_id
1 'polypeptide(L)'
;MATVYVDLGSIGPKWPGACRTAAAHLNQLFKQNSIGVSLAFAGKGGPRIAVKTDSSITGTFHGHTHAETISGQLQSAVVSLPVKATINTPQGVREAGAGVLEVIVAHEFVHALGQVEHSASQLMCSPMSPVPGNSPSGDLLQA
;
A
#
# COMPACT_ATOMS: atom_id res chain seq x y z
N MET A 1 -14.52 16.33 -6.37
CA MET A 1 -13.87 15.01 -6.33
C MET A 1 -12.38 15.23 -6.50
N ALA A 2 -11.58 14.88 -5.49
CA ALA A 2 -10.13 14.99 -5.60
C ALA A 2 -9.57 13.69 -6.21
N THR A 3 -8.67 13.82 -7.17
CA THR A 3 -7.97 12.68 -7.79
C THR A 3 -6.51 12.72 -7.37
N VAL A 4 -6.02 11.62 -6.79
CA VAL A 4 -4.60 11.44 -6.44
C VAL A 4 -3.99 10.44 -7.41
N TYR A 5 -2.80 10.76 -7.93
CA TYR A 5 -2.07 9.93 -8.89
C TYR A 5 -1.00 9.10 -8.22
N VAL A 6 -0.96 7.79 -8.47
CA VAL A 6 0.09 6.90 -7.94
C VAL A 6 1.10 6.58 -9.03
N ASP A 7 2.34 7.03 -8.86
CA ASP A 7 3.48 6.79 -9.77
C ASP A 7 4.26 5.54 -9.33
N LEU A 8 4.38 4.59 -10.27
CA LEU A 8 5.01 3.28 -10.06
C LEU A 8 6.35 3.14 -10.81
N GLY A 9 6.96 4.24 -11.28
CA GLY A 9 8.08 4.22 -12.23
C GLY A 9 9.37 3.54 -11.77
N SER A 10 9.52 3.17 -10.49
CA SER A 10 10.74 2.55 -9.96
C SER A 10 10.47 1.51 -8.86
N ILE A 11 9.45 0.66 -9.05
CA ILE A 11 9.10 -0.39 -8.08
C ILE A 11 9.42 -1.79 -8.60
N GLY A 12 9.88 -2.67 -7.70
CA GLY A 12 10.16 -4.07 -8.03
C GLY A 12 8.95 -4.85 -8.54
N PRO A 13 9.14 -5.98 -9.25
CA PRO A 13 8.11 -6.61 -10.10
C PRO A 13 6.85 -7.12 -9.38
N LYS A 14 6.91 -7.33 -8.06
CA LYS A 14 5.76 -7.80 -7.26
C LYS A 14 4.82 -6.68 -6.81
N TRP A 15 5.34 -5.45 -6.68
CA TRP A 15 4.59 -4.32 -6.11
C TRP A 15 3.52 -3.72 -7.04
N PRO A 16 3.68 -3.65 -8.38
CA PRO A 16 2.66 -3.06 -9.25
C PRO A 16 1.30 -3.74 -9.14
N GLY A 17 1.28 -5.06 -8.95
CA GLY A 17 0.04 -5.82 -8.73
C GLY A 17 -0.64 -5.42 -7.42
N ALA A 18 0.12 -5.40 -6.32
CA ALA A 18 -0.37 -5.00 -5.01
C ALA A 18 -0.88 -3.54 -4.99
N CYS A 19 -0.16 -2.61 -5.62
CA CYS A 19 -0.62 -1.22 -5.78
C CYS A 19 -1.94 -1.11 -6.54
N ARG A 20 -2.16 -1.96 -7.56
CA ARG A 20 -3.41 -1.98 -8.31
C ARG A 20 -4.59 -2.43 -7.45
N THR A 21 -4.44 -3.55 -6.76
CA THR A 21 -5.50 -4.08 -5.88
C THR A 21 -5.79 -3.12 -4.73
N ALA A 22 -4.75 -2.58 -4.07
CA ALA A 22 -4.89 -1.65 -2.96
C ALA A 22 -5.68 -0.39 -3.35
N ALA A 23 -5.34 0.25 -4.48
CA ALA A 23 -6.08 1.43 -4.92
C ALA A 23 -7.53 1.12 -5.30
N ALA A 24 -7.82 -0.07 -5.85
CA ALA A 24 -9.20 -0.50 -6.11
C ALA A 24 -10.01 -0.64 -4.81
N HIS A 25 -9.45 -1.28 -3.78
CA HIS A 25 -10.08 -1.40 -2.47
C HIS A 25 -10.29 -0.03 -1.81
N LEU A 26 -9.29 0.85 -1.84
CA LEU A 26 -9.41 2.21 -1.30
C LEU A 26 -10.45 3.04 -2.04
N ASN A 27 -10.56 2.92 -3.37
CA ASN A 27 -11.63 3.57 -4.14
C ASN A 27 -13.02 3.09 -3.73
N GLN A 28 -13.18 1.80 -3.43
CA GLN A 28 -14.45 1.27 -2.95
C GLN A 28 -14.79 1.84 -1.56
N LEU A 29 -13.82 1.87 -0.64
CA LEU A 29 -13.95 2.45 0.70
C LEU A 29 -14.29 3.94 0.66
N PHE A 30 -13.56 4.70 -0.16
CA PHE A 30 -13.66 6.16 -0.22
C PHE A 30 -14.78 6.69 -1.10
N LYS A 31 -15.51 5.81 -1.80
CA LYS A 31 -16.71 6.19 -2.57
C LYS A 31 -17.73 6.97 -1.73
N GLN A 32 -17.85 6.65 -0.45
CA GLN A 32 -18.75 7.34 0.48
C GLN A 32 -18.24 8.73 0.90
N ASN A 33 -16.93 8.99 0.81
CA ASN A 33 -16.27 10.23 1.20
C ASN A 33 -15.86 11.12 0.01
N SER A 34 -16.29 10.80 -1.22
CA SER A 34 -15.96 11.55 -2.45
C SER A 34 -14.47 11.73 -2.75
N ILE A 35 -13.62 10.81 -2.27
CA ILE A 35 -12.18 10.74 -2.57
C ILE A 35 -11.95 9.64 -3.60
N GLY A 36 -11.25 9.95 -4.70
CA GLY A 36 -10.86 9.00 -5.73
C GLY A 36 -9.34 8.86 -5.83
N VAL A 37 -8.83 7.64 -5.71
CA VAL A 37 -7.42 7.26 -5.91
C VAL A 37 -7.27 6.71 -7.33
N SER A 38 -6.64 7.46 -8.24
CA SER A 38 -6.40 6.99 -9.61
C SER A 38 -4.94 6.57 -9.77
N LEU A 39 -4.70 5.34 -10.23
CA LEU A 39 -3.34 4.90 -10.55
C LEU A 39 -2.92 5.50 -11.89
N ALA A 40 -1.74 6.11 -11.96
CA ALA A 40 -1.17 6.58 -13.22
C ALA A 40 0.29 6.18 -13.34
N PHE A 41 0.60 5.40 -14.37
CA PHE A 41 1.97 4.92 -14.62
C PHE A 41 2.99 6.03 -14.92
N ALA A 42 2.51 7.24 -15.21
CA ALA A 42 3.23 8.51 -15.13
C ALA A 42 2.20 9.64 -15.24
N GLY A 43 2.09 10.51 -14.23
CA GLY A 43 1.16 11.63 -14.24
C GLY A 43 1.87 12.98 -14.32
N LYS A 44 1.53 13.81 -15.32
CA LYS A 44 1.81 15.25 -15.28
C LYS A 44 0.58 15.97 -14.71
N GLY A 45 0.64 16.34 -13.42
CA GLY A 45 -0.31 17.24 -12.74
C GLY A 45 -1.18 16.56 -11.67
N GLY A 46 -1.43 17.28 -10.56
CA GLY A 46 -2.25 16.86 -9.41
C GLY A 46 -1.44 16.34 -8.20
N PRO A 47 -2.08 16.11 -7.03
CA PRO A 47 -1.46 15.45 -5.89
C PRO A 47 -0.93 14.07 -6.30
N ARG A 48 0.33 13.78 -5.95
CA ARG A 48 1.00 12.54 -6.39
C ARG A 48 1.51 11.71 -5.22
N ILE A 49 1.44 10.39 -5.35
CA ILE A 49 2.11 9.41 -4.48
C ILE A 49 3.16 8.71 -5.34
N ALA A 50 4.43 9.04 -5.14
CA ALA A 50 5.53 8.32 -5.77
C ALA A 50 5.85 7.06 -4.96
N VAL A 51 5.83 5.89 -5.60
CA VAL A 51 6.16 4.62 -4.97
C VAL A 51 7.56 4.20 -5.39
N LYS A 52 8.40 3.84 -4.43
CA LYS A 52 9.75 3.32 -4.64
C LYS A 52 10.02 2.15 -3.71
N THR A 53 11.02 1.33 -4.04
CA THR A 53 11.59 0.37 -3.08
C THR A 53 12.79 0.97 -2.35
N ASP A 54 12.96 0.61 -1.08
CA ASP A 54 14.06 1.04 -0.23
C ASP A 54 14.73 -0.19 0.42
N SER A 55 16.04 -0.36 0.20
CA SER A 55 16.81 -1.48 0.73
C SER A 55 17.12 -1.37 2.22
N SER A 56 16.94 -0.19 2.82
CA SER A 56 17.08 0.00 4.28
C SER A 56 15.88 -0.55 5.06
N ILE A 57 14.75 -0.81 4.39
CA ILE A 57 13.54 -1.37 4.99
C ILE A 57 13.63 -2.91 4.90
N THR A 58 13.90 -3.56 6.03
CA THR A 58 14.10 -5.01 6.11
C THR A 58 13.18 -5.67 7.12
N GLY A 59 12.54 -6.78 6.75
CA GLY A 59 11.84 -7.65 7.72
C GLY A 59 10.57 -7.05 8.34
N THR A 60 10.01 -5.99 7.77
CA THR A 60 8.82 -5.30 8.28
C THR A 60 7.56 -5.65 7.49
N PHE A 61 6.41 -5.55 8.17
CA PHE A 61 5.07 -5.55 7.56
C PHE A 61 4.60 -4.15 7.18
N HIS A 62 5.54 -3.20 7.04
CA HIS A 62 5.27 -1.79 6.79
C HIS A 62 6.35 -1.20 5.88
N GLY A 63 5.96 -0.22 5.08
CA GLY A 63 6.87 0.68 4.39
C GLY A 63 7.14 1.93 5.23
N HIS A 64 7.65 2.97 4.57
CA HIS A 64 7.71 4.32 5.12
C HIS A 64 7.00 5.28 4.19
N THR A 65 6.15 6.13 4.75
CA THR A 65 5.45 7.18 4.01
C THR A 65 5.87 8.56 4.49
N HIS A 66 6.22 9.42 3.54
CA HIS A 66 6.41 10.84 3.77
C HIS A 66 5.41 11.61 2.91
N ALA A 67 4.59 12.46 3.52
CA ALA A 67 3.59 13.26 2.84
C ALA A 67 3.79 14.76 3.11
N GLU A 68 3.69 15.55 2.05
CA GLU A 68 3.70 17.00 2.08
C GLU A 68 2.27 17.50 1.87
N THR A 69 1.79 18.30 2.83
CA THR A 69 0.46 18.89 2.79
C THR A 69 0.54 20.41 2.89
N ILE A 70 -0.30 21.12 2.14
CA ILE A 70 -0.47 22.57 2.23
C ILE A 70 -1.93 22.84 2.54
N SER A 71 -2.19 23.56 3.63
CA SER A 71 -3.56 23.89 4.08
C SER A 71 -4.49 22.67 4.19
N GLY A 72 -3.94 21.55 4.67
CA GLY A 72 -4.68 20.28 4.83
C GLY A 72 -4.92 19.49 3.54
N GLN A 73 -4.38 19.95 2.40
CA GLN A 73 -4.48 19.23 1.12
C GLN A 73 -3.15 18.58 0.77
N LEU A 74 -3.20 17.32 0.33
CA LEU A 74 -2.04 16.58 -0.17
C LEU A 74 -1.47 17.29 -1.41
N GLN A 75 -0.17 17.58 -1.38
CA GLN A 75 0.59 18.06 -2.54
C GLN A 75 1.40 16.94 -3.17
N SER A 76 2.17 16.24 -2.33
CA SER A 76 2.96 15.11 -2.77
C SER A 76 3.19 14.13 -1.62
N ALA A 77 3.40 12.86 -1.95
CA ALA A 77 3.85 11.86 -1.01
C ALA A 77 4.85 10.91 -1.67
N VAL A 78 5.70 10.32 -0.84
CA VAL A 78 6.62 9.26 -1.22
C VAL A 78 6.35 8.06 -0.32
N VAL A 79 5.99 6.95 -0.94
CA VAL A 79 5.82 5.65 -0.31
C VAL A 79 7.05 4.80 -0.63
N SER A 80 7.79 4.43 0.41
CA SER A 80 8.98 3.60 0.32
C SER A 80 8.63 2.20 0.83
N LEU A 81 8.64 1.22 -0.07
CA LEU A 81 8.32 -0.17 0.24
C LEU A 81 9.61 -0.96 0.44
N PRO A 82 9.62 -2.05 1.23
CA PRO A 82 10.78 -2.91 1.29
C PRO A 82 11.08 -3.51 -0.09
N VAL A 83 12.37 -3.73 -0.39
CA VAL A 83 12.78 -4.49 -1.59
C VAL A 83 12.12 -5.88 -1.57
N LYS A 84 11.97 -6.46 -0.38
CA LYS A 84 11.34 -7.75 -0.15
C LYS A 84 10.63 -7.76 1.20
N ALA A 85 9.33 -8.07 1.20
CA ALA A 85 8.58 -8.33 2.43
C ALA A 85 8.68 -9.82 2.80
N THR A 86 8.82 -10.09 4.10
CA THR A 86 8.96 -11.44 4.64
C THR A 86 8.01 -11.68 5.80
N ILE A 87 7.54 -12.91 5.97
CA ILE A 87 6.71 -13.33 7.09
C ILE A 87 7.40 -14.44 7.88
N ASN A 88 7.15 -14.47 9.19
CA ASN A 88 7.50 -15.60 10.04
C ASN A 88 6.41 -16.67 9.95
N THR A 89 6.80 -17.89 9.62
CA THR A 89 5.92 -19.07 9.65
C THR A 89 6.48 -20.09 10.64
N PRO A 90 5.70 -21.10 11.08
CA PRO A 90 6.24 -22.21 11.87
C PRO A 90 7.43 -22.92 11.19
N GLN A 91 7.54 -22.85 9.86
CA GLN A 91 8.63 -23.42 9.06
C GLN A 91 9.79 -22.45 8.81
N GLY A 92 9.74 -21.23 9.37
CA GLY A 92 10.79 -20.21 9.25
C GLY A 92 10.36 -18.95 8.49
N VAL A 93 11.31 -18.05 8.27
CA VAL A 93 11.13 -16.81 7.53
C VAL A 93 11.01 -17.12 6.03
N ARG A 94 9.95 -16.62 5.38
CA ARG A 94 9.82 -16.70 3.92
C ARG A 94 9.29 -15.42 3.30
N GLU A 95 9.33 -15.33 1.96
CA GLU A 95 8.74 -14.20 1.26
C GLU A 95 7.23 -14.16 1.46
N ALA A 96 6.72 -12.94 1.64
CA ALA A 96 5.31 -12.66 1.75
C ALA A 96 4.56 -12.88 0.41
N GLY A 97 3.31 -13.30 0.52
CA GLY A 97 2.36 -13.39 -0.59
C GLY A 97 1.67 -12.10 -0.97
N ALA A 98 0.99 -12.16 -2.12
CA ALA A 98 0.35 -11.01 -2.74
C ALA A 98 -0.60 -10.30 -1.76
N GLY A 99 -1.38 -11.04 -0.97
CA GLY A 99 -2.28 -10.46 0.02
C GLY A 99 -1.55 -9.61 1.08
N VAL A 100 -0.40 -10.07 1.58
CA VAL A 100 0.41 -9.28 2.54
C VAL A 100 0.97 -8.03 1.87
N LEU A 101 1.45 -8.14 0.63
CA LEU A 101 1.94 -6.97 -0.12
C LEU A 101 0.82 -5.93 -0.33
N GLU A 102 -0.41 -6.37 -0.59
CA GLU A 102 -1.57 -5.50 -0.73
C GLU A 102 -1.88 -4.74 0.55
N VAL A 103 -1.81 -5.40 1.72
CA VAL A 103 -2.00 -4.73 3.02
C VAL A 103 -0.95 -3.65 3.23
N ILE A 104 0.32 -3.97 2.99
CA ILE A 104 1.42 -3.02 3.15
C ILE A 104 1.15 -1.78 2.28
N VAL A 105 0.83 -1.98 1.00
CA VAL A 105 0.60 -0.85 0.10
C VAL A 105 -0.64 -0.05 0.49
N ALA A 106 -1.75 -0.71 0.84
CA ALA A 106 -2.96 -0.02 1.26
C ALA A 106 -2.72 0.83 2.50
N HIS A 107 -1.98 0.30 3.48
CA HIS A 107 -1.59 0.99 4.69
C HIS A 107 -0.75 2.25 4.38
N GLU A 108 0.30 2.11 3.57
CA GLU A 108 1.13 3.26 3.19
C GLU A 108 0.37 4.31 2.36
N PHE A 109 -0.55 3.89 1.49
CA PHE A 109 -1.39 4.83 0.73
C PHE A 109 -2.32 5.62 1.65
N VAL A 110 -2.85 5.00 2.69
CA VAL A 110 -3.71 5.69 3.66
C VAL A 110 -2.90 6.71 4.48
N HIS A 111 -1.66 6.39 4.86
CA HIS A 111 -0.73 7.38 5.41
C HIS A 111 -0.44 8.52 4.43
N ALA A 112 -0.25 8.22 3.14
CA ALA A 112 0.00 9.22 2.12
C ALA A 112 -1.18 10.18 1.93
N LEU A 113 -2.39 9.70 2.20
CA LEU A 113 -3.63 10.49 2.17
C LEU A 113 -3.90 11.26 3.47
N GLY A 114 -2.96 11.27 4.41
CA GLY A 114 -3.01 12.08 5.63
C GLY A 114 -3.75 11.43 6.80
N GLN A 115 -4.06 10.14 6.73
CA GLN A 115 -4.63 9.39 7.86
C GLN A 115 -3.48 8.85 8.71
N VAL A 116 -3.20 9.52 9.82
CA VAL A 116 -2.07 9.21 10.72
C VAL A 116 -2.41 8.21 11.83
N GLU A 117 -3.69 8.06 12.20
CA GLU A 117 -4.15 7.04 13.14
C GLU A 117 -5.23 6.17 12.52
N HIS A 118 -4.96 4.87 12.39
CA HIS A 118 -5.94 3.89 11.93
C HIS A 118 -5.56 2.47 12.36
N SER A 119 -6.55 1.62 12.65
CA SER A 119 -6.37 0.19 12.88
C SER A 119 -6.30 -0.59 11.56
N ALA A 120 -5.69 -1.77 11.57
CA ALA A 120 -5.70 -2.67 10.41
C ALA A 120 -7.13 -3.01 9.93
N SER A 121 -8.10 -3.07 10.86
CA SER A 121 -9.53 -3.26 10.58
C SER A 121 -10.23 -2.03 9.97
N GLN A 122 -9.65 -0.84 10.06
CA GLN A 122 -10.17 0.37 9.41
C GLN A 122 -9.64 0.52 7.96
N LEU A 123 -8.49 -0.11 7.66
CA LEU A 123 -7.88 -0.11 6.31
C LEU A 123 -8.46 -1.16 5.37
N MET A 124 -8.91 -2.27 5.94
CA MET A 124 -9.43 -3.42 5.24
C MET A 124 -10.90 -3.53 5.66
N CYS A 125 -11.87 -3.55 4.74
CA CYS A 125 -13.33 -3.58 5.02
C CYS A 125 -13.82 -4.70 6.00
N SER A 126 -12.92 -5.53 6.51
CA SER A 126 -13.07 -6.45 7.64
C SER A 126 -11.69 -6.72 8.24
N PRO A 127 -11.58 -7.09 9.53
CA PRO A 127 -10.31 -7.54 10.10
C PRO A 127 -9.83 -8.78 9.35
N MET A 128 -8.99 -8.59 8.34
CA MET A 128 -8.45 -9.71 7.58
C MET A 128 -7.20 -10.24 8.27
N SER A 129 -7.19 -11.53 8.58
CA SER A 129 -6.00 -12.23 9.09
C SER A 129 -5.21 -12.79 7.91
N PRO A 130 -3.87 -12.64 7.89
CA PRO A 130 -3.04 -13.34 6.93
C PRO A 130 -3.15 -14.85 7.17
N VAL A 131 -3.55 -15.59 6.13
CA VAL A 131 -3.58 -17.05 6.12
C VAL A 131 -2.34 -17.55 5.39
N PRO A 132 -1.45 -18.29 6.07
CA PRO A 132 -0.24 -18.80 5.45
C PRO A 132 -0.56 -19.74 4.28
N GLY A 133 -0.01 -19.43 3.10
CA GLY A 133 -0.01 -20.36 1.97
C GLY A 133 1.05 -21.46 2.10
N ASN A 134 0.89 -22.56 1.35
CA ASN A 134 1.86 -23.67 1.32
C ASN A 134 3.06 -23.40 0.38
N SER A 135 3.16 -22.20 -0.20
CA SER A 135 4.21 -21.84 -1.15
C SER A 135 4.73 -20.41 -0.90
N PRO A 136 5.96 -20.08 -1.33
CA PRO A 136 6.42 -18.70 -1.40
C PRO A 136 5.43 -17.86 -2.20
N SER A 137 5.07 -16.72 -1.62
CA SER A 137 4.04 -15.82 -2.13
C SER A 137 2.59 -16.35 -2.19
N GLY A 138 2.30 -17.50 -1.56
CA GLY A 138 0.96 -18.10 -1.53
C GLY A 138 0.01 -17.60 -0.43
N ASP A 139 0.40 -16.59 0.34
CA ASP A 139 -0.41 -16.07 1.45
C ASP A 139 -1.67 -15.37 0.95
N LEU A 140 -2.77 -15.68 1.61
CA LEU A 140 -4.08 -15.07 1.38
C LEU A 140 -4.49 -14.24 2.59
N LEU A 141 -5.53 -13.43 2.40
CA LEU A 141 -6.18 -12.68 3.46
C LEU A 141 -7.58 -13.30 3.66
N GLN A 142 -7.92 -13.62 4.90
CA GLN A 142 -9.23 -14.18 5.24
C GLN A 142 -9.93 -13.25 6.23
N ALA A 143 -11.22 -12.98 5.97
CA ALA A 143 -12.11 -12.21 6.84
C ALA A 143 -12.58 -13.01 8.06
#